data_AF-A0AAV6BAM5-F1
#
_entry.id   AF-A0AAV6BAM5-F1
#
_cell.length_a   1.000
_cell.length_b   1.000
_cell.length_c   1.000
_cell.angle_alpha   90.00
_cell.angle_beta   90.00
_cell.angle_gamma   90.00
#
_symmetry.space_group_name_H-M   'P 1'
#
loop_
_entity.id
_entity.type
_entity.pdbx_description
1 polymer ?
#
loop_
_entity_poly.entity_id
_entity_poly.type
_entity_poly.pdbx_seq_one_letter_code
_entity_poly.pdbx_strand_id
1 'polypeptide(L)'
;MKLHSSNLGSFLGKTALTTAALGFFLAAGAPAAKANDWDDCNRRIAYTDSRYHEAVERFGPYSRDARHWEHERHEAYERQAHLRREYREHHRDRDDRY
;
A
#
# COMPACT_ATOMS: atom_id res chain seq x y z
N MET A 1 -43.30 -31.44 54.48
CA MET A 1 -43.68 -32.45 53.48
C MET A 1 -42.86 -32.22 52.21
N LYS A 2 -42.77 -33.26 51.38
CA LYS A 2 -41.73 -33.58 50.39
C LYS A 2 -42.06 -33.04 48.98
N LEU A 3 -41.06 -33.11 48.09
CA LEU A 3 -41.07 -33.10 46.60
C LEU A 3 -40.82 -31.73 45.92
N HIS A 4 -39.65 -31.51 45.31
CA HIS A 4 -39.16 -31.97 43.99
C HIS A 4 -39.91 -31.37 42.79
N SER A 5 -39.20 -30.54 42.00
CA SER A 5 -39.22 -30.62 40.53
C SER A 5 -38.16 -29.70 39.93
N SER A 6 -37.12 -30.32 39.37
CA SER A 6 -36.22 -29.75 38.38
C SER A 6 -36.97 -29.37 37.10
N ASN A 7 -36.65 -28.22 36.50
CA ASN A 7 -36.68 -28.09 35.04
C ASN A 7 -35.69 -27.01 34.58
N LEU A 8 -34.64 -27.49 33.92
CA LEU A 8 -33.85 -26.74 32.94
C LEU A 8 -34.81 -26.06 31.97
N GLY A 9 -34.73 -24.74 31.85
CA GLY A 9 -35.52 -24.03 30.86
C GLY A 9 -35.10 -22.58 30.71
N SER A 10 -34.53 -22.29 29.54
CA SER A 10 -34.39 -20.94 28.97
C SER A 10 -33.16 -20.12 29.38
N PHE A 11 -31.99 -20.66 29.08
CA PHE A 11 -30.90 -19.84 28.51
C PHE A 11 -31.37 -19.33 27.15
N LEU A 12 -31.83 -18.07 27.04
CA LEU A 12 -31.87 -17.28 25.79
C LEU A 12 -32.42 -15.87 26.08
N GLY A 13 -31.75 -15.18 27.02
CA GLY A 13 -31.93 -13.76 27.26
C GLY A 13 -31.17 -12.95 26.20
N LYS A 14 -31.86 -12.67 25.11
CA LYS A 14 -31.55 -11.76 24.00
C LYS A 14 -30.58 -10.61 24.36
N THR A 15 -29.32 -10.74 23.99
CA THR A 15 -28.38 -9.61 23.86
C THR A 15 -28.44 -9.05 22.45
N ALA A 16 -29.46 -8.23 22.18
CA ALA A 16 -29.45 -7.34 21.02
C ALA A 16 -28.59 -6.12 21.37
N LEU A 17 -27.31 -6.17 21.04
CA LEU A 17 -26.38 -5.04 21.20
C LEU A 17 -25.86 -4.64 19.81
N THR A 18 -26.68 -3.82 19.16
CA THR A 18 -26.28 -2.61 18.43
C THR A 18 -25.05 -2.73 17.53
N THR A 19 -25.24 -3.26 16.32
CA THR A 19 -24.30 -3.09 15.20
C THR A 19 -24.33 -1.65 14.72
N ALA A 20 -23.65 -0.74 15.42
CA ALA A 20 -23.47 0.64 14.98
C ALA A 20 -22.02 0.85 14.53
N ALA A 21 -21.88 1.15 13.24
CA ALA A 21 -20.74 1.82 12.62
C ALA A 21 -19.40 1.05 12.49
N LEU A 22 -19.38 -0.03 11.70
CA LEU A 22 -18.23 -0.34 10.84
C LEU A 22 -18.41 0.27 9.43
N GLY A 23 -19.00 1.47 9.38
CA GLY A 23 -19.41 2.13 8.15
C GLY A 23 -18.60 3.37 7.77
N PHE A 24 -17.43 3.59 8.38
CA PHE A 24 -16.61 4.79 8.08
C PHE A 24 -15.22 4.51 7.51
N PHE A 25 -14.76 3.26 7.44
CA PHE A 25 -13.46 2.94 6.82
C PHE A 25 -13.52 2.45 5.37
N LEU A 26 -14.71 2.30 4.80
CA LEU A 26 -14.87 1.86 3.41
C LEU A 26 -14.84 3.01 2.38
N ALA A 27 -14.77 4.26 2.83
CA ALA A 27 -14.57 5.42 1.95
C ALA A 27 -13.08 5.77 1.70
N ALA A 28 -12.13 4.93 2.15
CA ALA A 28 -10.69 5.09 1.91
C ALA A 28 -10.13 4.04 0.93
N GLY A 29 -10.97 3.47 0.07
CA GLY A 29 -10.61 2.35 -0.82
C GLY A 29 -9.67 2.67 -1.99
N ALA A 30 -9.14 3.90 -2.11
CA ALA A 30 -8.26 4.27 -3.23
C ALA A 30 -7.17 5.33 -2.97
N PRO A 31 -6.54 5.43 -1.77
CA PRO A 31 -5.21 6.03 -1.68
C PRO A 31 -4.14 5.14 -1.05
N ALA A 32 -4.49 4.11 -0.25
CA ALA A 32 -3.50 3.34 0.50
C ALA A 32 -2.59 2.47 -0.39
N ALA A 33 -3.15 1.82 -1.42
CA ALA A 33 -2.35 1.02 -2.35
C ALA A 33 -1.39 1.91 -3.18
N LYS A 34 -1.87 3.08 -3.64
CA LYS A 34 -1.11 4.00 -4.49
C LYS A 34 -0.05 4.79 -3.71
N ALA A 35 -0.29 5.10 -2.43
CA ALA A 35 0.72 5.66 -1.53
C ALA A 35 1.87 4.66 -1.29
N ASN A 36 1.53 3.38 -1.12
CA ASN A 36 2.52 2.32 -1.01
C ASN A 36 3.35 2.18 -2.30
N ASP A 37 2.74 2.30 -3.49
CA ASP A 37 3.45 2.28 -4.77
C ASP A 37 4.41 3.47 -4.93
N TRP A 38 4.01 4.66 -4.49
CA TRP A 38 4.85 5.86 -4.54
C TRP A 38 6.05 5.77 -3.59
N ASP A 39 5.82 5.35 -2.35
CA ASP A 39 6.87 5.20 -1.34
C ASP A 39 7.85 4.07 -1.72
N ASP A 40 7.36 2.96 -2.25
CA ASP A 40 8.20 1.87 -2.75
C ASP A 40 9.08 2.32 -3.93
N CYS A 41 8.53 3.09 -4.88
CA CYS A 41 9.33 3.65 -5.98
C CYS A 41 10.43 4.59 -5.46
N ASN A 42 10.13 5.48 -4.54
CA ASN A 42 11.14 6.40 -3.98
C ASN A 42 12.23 5.63 -3.22
N ARG A 43 11.84 4.60 -2.45
CA ARG A 43 12.80 3.73 -1.77
C ARG A 43 13.70 3.01 -2.77
N ARG A 44 13.13 2.50 -3.86
CA ARG A 44 13.90 1.81 -4.90
C ARG A 44 14.86 2.74 -5.62
N ILE A 45 14.47 3.98 -5.92
CA ILE A 45 15.36 5.00 -6.49
C ILE A 45 16.53 5.29 -5.53
N ALA A 46 16.25 5.52 -4.25
CA ALA A 46 17.30 5.79 -3.27
C ALA A 46 18.29 4.62 -3.15
N TYR A 47 17.77 3.39 -3.18
CA TYR A 47 18.59 2.18 -3.16
C TYR A 47 19.46 2.05 -4.42
N THR A 48 18.89 2.17 -5.62
CA THR A 48 19.65 2.01 -6.87
C THR A 48 20.67 3.13 -7.06
N ASP A 49 20.38 4.35 -6.61
CA ASP A 49 21.34 5.46 -6.65
C ASP A 49 22.53 5.23 -5.71
N SER A 50 22.27 4.78 -4.48
CA SER A 50 23.33 4.40 -3.53
C SER A 50 24.20 3.27 -4.09
N ARG A 51 23.60 2.26 -4.72
CA ARG A 51 24.33 1.13 -5.30
C ARG A 51 25.13 1.52 -6.55
N TYR A 52 24.59 2.41 -7.37
CA TYR A 52 25.33 2.98 -8.50
C TYR A 52 26.56 3.74 -7.99
N HIS A 53 26.40 4.60 -7.00
CA HIS A 53 27.49 5.36 -6.42
C HIS A 53 28.57 4.43 -5.85
N GLU A 54 28.19 3.44 -5.02
CA GLU A 54 29.11 2.46 -4.46
C GLU A 54 29.86 1.68 -5.57
N ALA A 55 29.18 1.32 -6.65
CA ALA A 55 29.79 0.60 -7.77
C ALA A 55 30.77 1.48 -8.55
N VAL A 56 30.45 2.76 -8.76
CA VAL A 56 31.36 3.72 -9.39
C VAL A 56 32.60 3.94 -8.52
N GLU A 57 32.44 4.08 -7.20
CA GLU A 57 33.55 4.27 -6.27
C GLU A 57 34.47 3.04 -6.20
N ARG A 58 33.89 1.84 -6.14
CA ARG A 58 34.66 0.60 -5.96
C ARG A 58 35.28 0.07 -7.25
N PHE A 59 34.57 0.19 -8.37
CA PHE A 59 34.93 -0.49 -9.62
C PHE A 59 35.15 0.47 -10.79
N GLY A 60 34.82 1.75 -10.61
CA GLY A 60 34.91 2.77 -11.65
C GLY A 60 33.64 2.89 -12.50
N PRO A 61 33.47 4.02 -13.19
CA PRO A 61 32.23 4.37 -13.91
C PRO A 61 31.92 3.47 -15.11
N TYR A 62 32.93 2.83 -15.71
CA TYR A 62 32.76 1.95 -16.87
C TYR A 62 32.79 0.46 -16.51
N SER A 63 32.73 0.13 -15.21
CA SER A 63 32.64 -1.26 -14.77
C SER A 63 31.31 -1.88 -15.16
N ARG A 64 31.27 -3.21 -15.23
CA ARG A 64 30.03 -3.95 -15.47
C ARG A 64 29.01 -3.67 -14.36
N ASP A 65 29.46 -3.55 -13.12
CA ASP A 65 28.60 -3.29 -11.97
C ASP A 65 28.02 -1.87 -12.01
N ALA A 66 28.82 -0.85 -12.32
CA ALA A 66 28.33 0.52 -12.47
C ALA A 66 27.27 0.62 -13.59
N ARG A 67 27.49 -0.02 -14.75
CA ARG A 67 26.49 -0.07 -15.83
C ARG A 67 25.22 -0.82 -15.44
N HIS A 68 25.33 -1.90 -14.69
CA HIS A 68 24.16 -2.63 -14.19
C HIS A 68 23.32 -1.74 -13.27
N TRP A 69 23.95 -1.07 -12.30
CA TRP A 69 23.23 -0.17 -11.39
C TRP A 69 22.73 1.10 -12.06
N GLU A 70 23.43 1.60 -13.09
CA GLU A 70 22.94 2.68 -13.94
C GLU A 70 21.62 2.31 -14.60
N HIS A 71 21.55 1.10 -15.16
CA HIS A 71 20.35 0.58 -15.79
C HIS A 71 19.20 0.40 -14.78
N GLU A 72 19.45 -0.23 -13.63
CA GLU A 72 18.44 -0.37 -12.57
C GLU A 72 17.94 0.98 -12.04
N ARG A 73 18.83 1.96 -11.94
CA ARG A 73 18.47 3.33 -11.57
C ARG A 73 17.59 3.97 -12.62
N HIS A 74 17.92 3.79 -13.91
CA HIS A 74 17.11 4.29 -15.01
C HIS A 74 15.70 3.70 -14.99
N GLU A 75 15.56 2.38 -14.86
CA GLU A 75 14.24 1.72 -14.78
C GLU A 75 13.41 2.22 -13.58
N ALA A 76 14.05 2.47 -12.44
CA ALA A 76 13.36 2.99 -11.26
C ALA A 76 12.77 4.40 -11.52
N TYR A 77 13.52 5.27 -12.20
CA TYR A 77 13.03 6.60 -12.59
C TYR A 77 11.94 6.53 -13.66
N GLU A 78 12.05 5.62 -14.63
CA GLU A 78 10.99 5.41 -15.63
C GLU A 78 9.68 4.98 -14.97
N ARG A 79 9.74 4.05 -14.00
CA ARG A 79 8.57 3.62 -13.24
C ARG A 79 7.94 4.78 -12.47
N GLN A 80 8.75 5.62 -11.80
CA GLN A 80 8.24 6.77 -11.07
C GLN A 80 7.58 7.79 -12.03
N ALA A 81 8.18 8.03 -13.20
CA ALA A 81 7.61 8.90 -14.21
C ALA A 81 6.27 8.36 -14.74
N HIS A 82 6.18 7.05 -14.96
CA HIS A 82 4.94 6.38 -15.36
C HIS A 82 3.84 6.54 -14.31
N LEU A 83 4.13 6.24 -13.04
CA LEU A 83 3.17 6.42 -11.94
C LEU A 83 2.71 7.88 -11.81
N ARG A 84 3.64 8.84 -11.93
CA ARG A 84 3.31 10.27 -11.89
C ARG A 84 2.40 10.69 -13.03
N ARG A 85 2.61 10.13 -14.22
CA ARG A 85 1.76 10.37 -15.40
C ARG A 85 0.37 9.77 -15.19
N GLU A 86 0.28 8.51 -14.78
CA GLU A 86 -0.99 7.83 -14.47
C GLU A 86 -1.79 8.63 -13.43
N TYR A 87 -1.14 9.11 -12.37
CA TYR A 87 -1.78 9.94 -11.35
C TYR A 87 -2.33 11.24 -11.92
N ARG A 88 -1.58 11.92 -12.80
CA ARG A 88 -2.01 13.16 -13.44
C ARG A 88 -3.17 12.92 -14.42
N GLU A 89 -3.12 11.85 -15.20
CA GLU A 89 -4.18 11.48 -16.15
C GLU A 89 -5.47 11.13 -15.40
N HIS A 90 -5.39 10.29 -14.36
CA HIS A 90 -6.53 9.92 -13.53
C HIS A 90 -7.18 11.13 -12.81
N HIS A 91 -6.41 12.13 -12.41
CA HIS A 91 -6.98 13.36 -11.84
C HIS A 91 -7.66 14.26 -12.87
N ARG A 92 -7.12 14.36 -14.09
CA ARG A 92 -7.76 15.14 -15.17
C ARG A 92 -9.14 14.58 -15.54
N ASP A 93 -9.26 13.26 -15.68
CA ASP A 93 -10.54 12.60 -16.01
C ASP A 93 -11.61 12.80 -14.91
N ARG A 94 -11.19 13.14 -13.69
CA ARG A 94 -12.08 13.39 -12.55
C ARG A 94 -12.62 14.82 -12.55
N ASP A 95 -11.82 15.77 -13.02
CA ASP A 95 -12.20 17.19 -13.12
C ASP A 95 -13.14 17.43 -14.32
N ASP A 96 -13.01 16.67 -15.42
CA ASP A 96 -13.88 16.78 -16.60
C ASP A 96 -15.30 16.19 -16.40
N ARG A 97 -15.58 15.58 -15.22
CA ARG A 97 -16.88 14.96 -14.89
C ARG A 97 -17.84 15.85 -14.08
N TYR A 98 -17.48 17.09 -13.79
CA TYR A 98 -18.32 18.06 -13.06
C TYR A 98 -18.61 19.32 -13.86
#